data_AF-A0A398CPV3-F1
#
_entry.id   AF-A0A398CPV3-F1
#
_cell.length_a   1.000
_cell.length_b   1.000
_cell.length_c   1.000
_cell.angle_alpha   90.00
_cell.angle_beta   90.00
_cell.angle_gamma   90.00
#
_symmetry.space_group_name_H-M   'P 1'
#
loop_
_entity.id
_entity.type
_entity.pdbx_description
1 polymer ?
#
loop_
_entity_poly.entity_id
_entity_poly.type
_entity_poly.pdbx_seq_one_letter_code
_entity_poly.pdbx_strand_id
1 'polypeptide(L)' 'MHLLAEESSRFNERLAVYETTRLYGETGKYRILQFADAAVQGAADLKNPSRIVLPYQRLSFT' A
#
# COMPACT_ATOMS: atom_id res chain seq x y z
N MET A 1 0.14 -2.80 -10.94
CA MET A 1 1.03 -2.17 -9.95
C MET A 1 2.15 -1.48 -10.71
N HIS A 2 2.29 -0.17 -10.57
CA HIS A 2 3.37 0.62 -11.17
C HIS A 2 4.22 1.22 -10.05
N LEU A 3 5.52 0.91 -10.02
CA LEU A 3 6.44 1.41 -9.00
C LEU A 3 6.72 2.90 -9.23
N LEU A 4 6.56 3.72 -8.18
CA LEU A 4 6.86 5.14 -8.22
C LEU A 4 8.17 5.50 -7.53
N ALA A 5 8.42 4.89 -6.38
CA ALA A 5 9.59 5.14 -5.56
C ALA A 5 9.93 3.91 -4.75
N GLU A 6 11.21 3.76 -4.44
CA GLU A 6 11.72 2.67 -3.64
C GLU A 6 12.89 3.16 -2.79
N GLU A 7 12.90 2.72 -1.53
CA GLU A 7 14.03 2.87 -0.63
C GLU A 7 14.38 1.52 -0.02
N SER A 8 15.69 1.31 0.14
CA SER A 8 16.25 0.12 0.78
C SER A 8 17.19 0.52 1.92
N SER A 9 17.01 -0.11 3.07
CA SER A 9 17.86 0.03 4.25
C SER A 9 19.07 -0.92 4.20
N ARG A 10 20.11 -0.62 4.99
CA ARG A 10 21.27 -1.50 5.17
C ARG A 10 20.90 -2.87 5.78
N PHE A 11 19.72 -2.97 6.39
CA PHE A 11 19.20 -4.20 6.98
C PHE A 11 18.30 -5.01 6.03
N ASN A 12 18.37 -4.76 4.71
CA ASN A 12 17.51 -5.37 3.68
C ASN A 12 16.01 -5.08 3.85
N GLU A 13 15.65 -4.07 4.63
CA GLU A 13 14.28 -3.57 4.67
C GLU A 13 14.03 -2.77 3.39
N ARG A 14 12.95 -3.11 2.67
CA ARG A 14 12.54 -2.43 1.44
C ARG A 14 11.20 -1.78 1.66
N LEU A 15 11.11 -0.52 1.25
CA LEU A 15 9.92 0.30 1.26
C LEU A 15 9.66 0.75 -0.18
N ALA A 16 8.48 0.46 -0.71
CA ALA A 16 8.13 0.80 -2.08
C ALA A 16 6.76 1.46 -2.15
N VAL A 17 6.66 2.49 -2.98
CA VAL A 17 5.41 3.18 -3.30
C VAL A 17 4.95 2.75 -4.68
N TYR A 18 3.73 2.24 -4.78
CA TYR A 18 3.15 1.85 -6.06
C TYR A 18 1.85 2.60 -6.35
N GLU A 19 1.49 2.66 -7.63
CA GLU A 19 0.14 2.97 -8.08
C GLU A 19 -0.58 1.74 -8.64
N THR A 20 -1.88 1.66 -8.34
CA THR A 20 -2.77 0.62 -8.88
C THR A 20 -4.19 1.14 -9.04
N THR A 21 -4.92 0.59 -9.99
CA THR A 21 -6.33 0.92 -10.23
C THR A 21 -7.29 0.04 -9.44
N ARG A 22 -6.79 -1.01 -8.77
CA ARG A 22 -7.58 -1.94 -7.96
C ARG A 22 -6.89 -2.25 -6.65
N LEU A 23 -7.65 -2.23 -5.56
CA LEU A 23 -7.19 -2.59 -4.22
C LEU A 23 -8.37 -3.11 -3.37
N TYR A 24 -8.19 -4.25 -2.70
CA TYR A 24 -9.21 -4.90 -1.83
C TYR A 24 -10.60 -5.09 -2.48
N GLY A 25 -10.64 -5.42 -3.78
CA GLY A 25 -11.88 -5.62 -4.52
C GLY A 25 -12.52 -4.33 -5.07
N GLU A 26 -12.01 -3.17 -4.68
CA GLU A 26 -12.49 -1.86 -5.14
C GLU A 26 -11.67 -1.35 -6.32
N THR A 27 -12.32 -0.61 -7.22
CA THR A 27 -11.67 0.12 -8.32
C THR A 27 -11.51 1.60 -7.93
N GLY A 28 -10.33 2.17 -8.19
CA GLY A 28 -9.97 3.53 -7.79
C GLY A 28 -8.66 3.99 -8.44
N LYS A 29 -8.03 5.03 -7.89
CA LYS A 29 -6.63 5.37 -8.22
C LYS A 29 -5.82 5.32 -6.93
N TYR A 30 -5.33 4.15 -6.58
CA TYR A 30 -4.66 3.94 -5.30
C TYR A 30 -3.17 4.21 -5.42
N ARG A 31 -2.65 4.95 -4.45
CA ARG A 31 -1.22 4.98 -4.13
C ARG A 31 -1.01 4.17 -2.86
N ILE A 32 -0.14 3.17 -2.93
CA ILE A 32 0.10 2.22 -1.84
C ILE A 32 1.53 2.27 -1.37
N LEU A 33 1.72 2.10 -0.06
CA LEU A 33 3.00 1.87 0.59
C LEU A 33 3.12 0.39 0.93
N GLN A 34 4.20 -0.24 0.45
CA GLN A 34 4.43 -1.66 0.57
C GLN A 34 5.81 -1.94 1.19
N PHE A 35 5.86 -2.89 2.13
CA PHE A 35 7.10 -3.43 2.69
C PHE A 35 7.65 -4.60 1.85
N ALA A 36 8.88 -5.03 2.17
CA ALA A 36 9.61 -6.08 1.47
C ALA A 36 8.84 -7.41 1.35
N ASP A 37 7.95 -7.72 2.29
CA ASP A 37 7.10 -8.92 2.33
C ASP A 37 5.82 -8.80 1.49
N ALA A 38 5.72 -7.76 0.67
CA ALA A 38 4.56 -7.37 -0.11
C ALA A 38 3.33 -6.91 0.71
N ALA A 39 3.45 -6.76 2.03
CA ALA A 39 2.37 -6.25 2.86
C ALA A 39 2.08 -4.77 2.54
N VAL A 40 0.82 -4.46 2.25
CA VAL A 40 0.34 -3.08 2.08
C VAL A 40 0.11 -2.48 3.46
N GLN A 41 0.97 -1.53 3.83
CA GLN A 41 0.94 -0.83 5.12
C GLN A 41 0.08 0.43 5.08
N GLY A 42 -0.05 1.01 3.89
CA GLY A 42 -0.85 2.20 3.65
C GLY A 42 -1.38 2.21 2.23
N ALA A 43 -2.57 2.76 2.06
CA ALA A 43 -3.15 3.01 0.75
C ALA A 43 -3.94 4.31 0.83
N ALA A 44 -3.91 5.12 -0.22
CA ALA A 44 -4.75 6.30 -0.39
C ALA A 44 -5.41 6.25 -1.77
N ASP A 45 -6.73 6.42 -1.84
CA ASP A 45 -7.42 6.61 -3.12
C ASP A 45 -7.30 8.08 -3.54
N LEU A 46 -6.50 8.35 -4.56
CA LEU A 46 -6.26 9.70 -5.09
C LEU A 46 -7.52 10.32 -5.72
N LYS A 47 -8.53 9.51 -6.04
CA LYS A 47 -9.84 10.02 -6.51
C LYS A 47 -10.79 10.34 -5.35
N ASN A 48 -10.58 9.73 -4.20
CA ASN A 48 -11.40 9.94 -3.01
C ASN A 48 -10.53 9.84 -1.75
N PRO A 49 -9.83 10.93 -1.38
CA PRO A 49 -8.81 10.91 -0.31
C PRO A 49 -9.33 10.50 1.07
N SER A 50 -10.65 10.53 1.30
CA SER A 50 -11.27 10.06 2.54
C SER A 50 -11.44 8.52 2.59
N ARG A 51 -11.19 7.81 1.50
CA ARG A 51 -11.43 6.36 1.33
C ARG A 51 -10.22 5.48 1.68
N ILE A 52 -9.61 5.75 2.85
CA ILE A 52 -8.56 4.98 3.56
C ILE A 52 -7.18 5.65 3.52
N VAL A 53 -6.55 5.70 4.70
CA VAL A 53 -5.11 5.77 4.99
C VAL A 53 -4.90 4.92 6.25
N LEU A 54 -4.22 3.76 6.09
CA LEU A 54 -3.86 2.72 7.08
C LEU A 54 -4.93 1.62 7.33
N PRO A 55 -4.92 0.50 6.60
CA PRO A 55 -5.39 -0.75 7.19
C PRO A 55 -4.33 -1.18 8.23
N TYR A 56 -4.41 -0.66 9.45
CA TYR A 56 -3.79 -1.32 10.59
C TYR A 56 -4.29 -2.77 10.58
N GLN A 57 -3.40 -3.75 10.80
CA GLN A 57 -3.72 -5.17 10.74
C GLN A 57 -5.08 -5.43 11.39
N ARG A 58 -6.11 -5.73 10.58
CA ARG A 58 -7.31 -6.34 11.15
C ARG A 58 -6.84 -7.69 11.65
N LEU A 59 -6.60 -7.80 12.96
CA LEU A 59 -6.47 -9.08 13.64
C LEU A 59 -7.69 -9.89 13.26
N SER A 60 -7.53 -10.79 12.29
CA SER A 60 -8.46 -11.88 12.06
C SER A 60 -8.18 -12.87 13.20
N PHE A 61 -8.82 -12.66 14.34
CA PHE A 61 -8.97 -13.73 15.33
C PHE A 61 -9.80 -14.82 14.64
N THR A 62 -9.16 -15.94 14.34
CA THR A 62 -9.80 -17.22 14.05
C THR A 62 -9.76 -18.06 15.33
#